data_AF-A0AA37BGY8-F1
#
_entry.id   AF-A0AA37BGY8-F1
#
_cell.length_a   1.000
_cell.length_b   1.000
_cell.length_c   1.000
_cell.angle_alpha   90.00
_cell.angle_beta   90.00
_cell.angle_gamma   90.00
#
_symmetry.space_group_name_H-M   'P 1'
#
loop_
_entity.id
_entity.type
_entity.pdbx_description
1 polymer ?
#
loop_
_entity_poly.entity_id
_entity_poly.type
_entity_poly.pdbx_seq_one_letter_code
_entity_poly.pdbx_strand_id
1 'polypeptide(L)'
;MSGPVTVWVFLGEGAQWPSGVFRTRERAESWIRTGELTGMLTEYPLDTGVHDWAIEHGHFQPRAAHQQTPSFVGRFTTAQQEHFHYTAGNPD
;
A
#
# COMPACT_ATOMS: atom_id res chain seq x y z
N MET A 1 -13.70 9.01 -17.44
CA MET A 1 -12.93 7.77 -17.25
C MET A 1 -12.93 7.51 -15.76
N SER A 2 -13.43 6.36 -15.30
CA SER A 2 -13.32 5.99 -13.89
C SER A 2 -11.83 5.85 -13.56
N GLY A 3 -11.38 6.41 -12.43
CA GLY A 3 -10.01 6.26 -11.97
C GLY A 3 -9.61 4.80 -11.81
N PRO A 4 -8.31 4.51 -11.60
CA PRO A 4 -7.87 3.15 -11.34
C PRO A 4 -8.65 2.56 -10.16
N VAL A 5 -9.04 1.29 -10.28
CA VAL A 5 -9.62 0.56 -9.16
C VAL A 5 -8.50 0.33 -8.15
N THR A 6 -8.66 0.78 -6.91
CA THR A 6 -7.67 0.62 -5.85
C THR A 6 -8.25 -0.21 -4.70
N VAL A 7 -7.34 -0.74 -3.88
CA VAL A 7 -7.66 -1.41 -2.61
C VAL A 7 -6.77 -0.85 -1.51
N TRP A 8 -7.25 -0.93 -0.28
CA TRP A 8 -6.53 -0.50 0.91
C TRP A 8 -6.00 -1.72 1.64
N VAL A 9 -4.69 -1.82 1.78
CA VAL A 9 -3.98 -2.96 2.36
C VAL A 9 -3.45 -2.54 3.73
N PHE A 10 -3.83 -3.28 4.78
CA PHE A 10 -3.34 -3.05 6.14
C PHE A 10 -2.23 -4.03 6.49
N LEU A 11 -1.09 -3.48 6.92
CA LEU A 11 0.04 -4.22 7.48
C LEU A 11 0.18 -3.83 8.96
N GLY A 12 -0.10 -4.78 9.85
CA GLY A 12 0.05 -4.58 11.29
C GLY A 12 1.51 -4.39 11.70
N GLU A 13 1.73 -3.69 12.81
CA GLU A 13 3.09 -3.53 13.36
C GLU A 13 3.74 -4.89 13.63
N GLY A 14 4.97 -5.08 13.11
CA GLY A 14 5.71 -6.34 13.22
C GLY A 14 5.20 -7.48 12.33
N ALA A 15 4.14 -7.28 11.54
CA ALA A 15 3.61 -8.30 10.65
C ALA A 15 4.51 -8.50 9.41
N GLN A 16 4.68 -9.75 8.99
CA GLN A 16 5.36 -10.09 7.74
C GLN A 16 4.42 -9.99 6.52
N TRP A 17 3.11 -10.16 6.75
CA TRP A 17 2.10 -10.23 5.69
C TRP A 17 0.91 -9.33 6.05
N PRO A 18 0.19 -8.79 5.04
CA PRO A 18 -1.03 -8.02 5.28
C PRO A 18 -2.10 -8.85 6.00
N SER A 19 -2.79 -8.23 6.95
CA SER A 19 -3.88 -8.87 7.70
C SER A 19 -5.27 -8.40 7.24
N GLY A 20 -5.34 -7.36 6.41
CA GLY A 20 -6.61 -6.86 5.86
C GLY A 20 -6.45 -6.22 4.49
N VAL A 21 -7.45 -6.43 3.64
CA VAL A 21 -7.56 -5.78 2.31
C VAL A 21 -8.99 -5.29 2.14
N PHE A 22 -9.16 -4.02 1.78
CA PHE A 22 -10.46 -3.34 1.79
C PHE A 22 -10.69 -2.58 0.50
N ARG A 23 -11.94 -2.57 0.03
CA ARG A 23 -12.37 -1.79 -1.15
C ARG A 23 -12.42 -0.28 -0.93
N THR A 24 -12.52 0.16 0.33
CA THR A 24 -12.56 1.59 0.66
C THR A 24 -11.84 1.84 1.98
N ARG A 25 -11.29 3.05 2.12
CA ARG A 25 -10.57 3.49 3.30
C ARG A 25 -11.43 3.44 4.55
N GLU A 26 -12.68 3.88 4.46
CA GLU A 26 -13.58 3.98 5.61
C GLU A 26 -13.86 2.60 6.23
N ARG A 27 -13.94 1.55 5.39
CA ARG A 27 -14.10 0.17 5.86
C ARG A 27 -12.86 -0.33 6.59
N ALA A 28 -11.68 -0.03 6.05
CA ALA A 28 -10.42 -0.36 6.70
C ALA A 28 -10.31 0.35 8.05
N GLU A 29 -10.54 1.67 8.07
CA GLU A 29 -10.46 2.47 9.29
C GLU A 29 -11.48 2.07 10.35
N SER A 30 -12.70 1.71 9.96
CA SER A 30 -13.70 1.19 10.91
C SER A 30 -13.24 -0.10 11.57
N TRP A 31 -12.62 -0.99 10.81
CA TRP A 31 -12.06 -2.24 11.32
C TRP A 31 -10.84 -1.99 12.21
N ILE A 32 -9.92 -1.11 11.79
CA ILE A 32 -8.74 -0.68 12.57
C ILE A 32 -9.16 -0.09 13.92
N ARG A 33 -10.12 0.85 13.93
CA ARG A 33 -10.64 1.45 15.16
C ARG A 33 -11.27 0.41 16.09
N THR A 34 -12.11 -0.47 15.55
CA THR A 34 -12.81 -1.50 16.36
C THR A 34 -11.85 -2.49 16.97
N GLY A 35 -10.77 -2.84 16.26
CA GLY A 35 -9.75 -3.78 16.72
C GLY A 35 -8.61 -3.15 17.52
N GLU A 36 -8.62 -1.83 17.76
CA GLU A 36 -7.52 -1.08 18.39
C GLU A 36 -6.14 -1.39 17.74
N LEU A 37 -6.12 -1.52 16.41
CA LEU A 37 -4.95 -2.01 15.69
C LEU A 37 -3.88 -0.93 15.54
N THR A 38 -2.61 -1.33 15.67
CA THR A 38 -1.43 -0.51 15.35
C THR A 38 -0.80 -1.03 14.06
N GLY A 39 -0.49 -0.13 13.13
CA GLY A 39 0.10 -0.48 11.83
C GLY A 39 -0.06 0.59 10.77
N MET A 40 0.08 0.18 9.51
CA MET A 40 0.01 1.08 8.35
C MET A 40 -1.05 0.59 7.37
N LEU A 41 -1.91 1.51 6.93
CA LEU A 41 -2.86 1.30 5.84
C LEU A 41 -2.31 1.98 4.59
N THR A 42 -2.18 1.26 3.48
CA THR A 42 -1.64 1.80 2.21
C THR A 42 -2.62 1.52 1.07
N GLU A 43 -2.84 2.50 0.20
CA GLU A 43 -3.59 2.32 -1.04
C GLU A 43 -2.72 1.63 -2.10
N TYR A 44 -3.25 0.56 -2.70
CA TYR A 44 -2.62 -0.22 -3.76
C TYR A 44 -3.48 -0.18 -5.02
N PRO A 45 -2.87 0.01 -6.21
CA PRO A 45 -3.57 -0.16 -7.47
C PRO A 45 -3.97 -1.63 -7.67
N LEU A 46 -5.18 -1.87 -8.16
CA LEU A 46 -5.64 -3.21 -8.55
C LEU A 46 -5.16 -3.54 -9.97
N ASP A 47 -4.90 -4.82 -10.23
CA ASP A 47 -4.47 -5.35 -11.53
C ASP A 47 -3.15 -4.75 -12.07
N THR A 48 -2.36 -4.09 -11.23
CA THR A 48 -1.06 -3.52 -11.58
C THR A 48 -0.09 -3.62 -10.40
N GLY A 49 1.19 -3.90 -10.67
CA GLY A 49 2.22 -3.91 -9.65
C GLY A 49 2.65 -2.48 -9.27
N VAL A 50 2.96 -2.24 -8.00
CA VAL A 50 3.37 -0.91 -7.49
C VAL A 50 4.57 -0.35 -8.24
N HIS A 51 5.50 -1.21 -8.67
CA HIS A 51 6.65 -0.81 -9.48
C HIS A 51 6.22 -0.18 -10.81
N ASP A 52 5.36 -0.86 -11.56
CA ASP A 52 4.92 -0.42 -12.88
C ASP A 52 4.03 0.82 -12.78
N TRP A 53 3.12 0.83 -11.80
CA TRP A 53 2.32 2.00 -11.44
C TRP A 53 3.21 3.22 -11.14
N ALA A 54 4.26 3.04 -10.33
CA ALA A 54 5.14 4.15 -9.97
C ALA A 54 5.92 4.71 -11.16
N ILE A 55 6.28 3.87 -12.14
CA ILE A 55 6.92 4.32 -13.38
C ILE A 55 5.92 5.09 -14.25
N GLU A 56 4.74 4.52 -14.47
CA GLU A 56 3.69 5.13 -15.31
C GLU A 56 3.28 6.52 -14.81
N HIS A 57 3.24 6.70 -13.50
CA HIS A 57 2.85 7.97 -12.86
C HIS A 57 4.04 8.91 -12.57
N GLY A 58 5.26 8.54 -13.00
CA GLY A 58 6.47 9.36 -12.81
C GLY A 58 6.96 9.44 -11.37
N HIS A 59 6.46 8.57 -10.48
CA HIS A 59 6.90 8.45 -9.09
C HIS A 59 8.23 7.70 -8.93
N PHE A 60 8.61 6.90 -9.93
CA PHE A 60 9.87 6.18 -9.96
C PHE A 60 10.46 6.15 -11.36
N GLN A 61 11.77 6.34 -11.47
CA GLN A 61 12.51 6.20 -12.72
C GLN A 61 13.70 5.27 -12.48
N PRO A 62 13.70 4.04 -13.02
CA PRO A 62 14.84 3.14 -12.92
C PRO A 62 16.09 3.77 -13.54
N ARG A 63 17.16 3.88 -12.76
CA ARG A 63 18.47 4.41 -13.17
C ARG A 63 19.53 3.33 -13.30
N ALA A 64 19.26 2.12 -12.82
CA ALA A 64 20.16 0.98 -12.90
C ALA A 64 19.41 -0.29 -13.31
N ALA A 65 20.09 -1.19 -14.03
CA ALA A 65 19.50 -2.44 -14.51
C ALA A 65 18.92 -3.32 -13.38
N HIS A 66 19.54 -3.31 -12.19
CA HIS A 66 19.06 -4.10 -11.05
C HIS A 66 17.65 -3.70 -10.59
N GLN A 67 17.23 -2.45 -10.83
CA GLN A 67 15.91 -1.93 -10.44
C GLN A 67 14.77 -2.46 -11.31
N GLN A 68 15.09 -3.23 -12.35
CA GLN A 68 14.11 -3.89 -13.21
C GLN A 68 14.18 -5.43 -13.08
N THR A 69 14.97 -5.94 -12.13
CA THR A 69 15.07 -7.39 -11.93
C THR A 69 13.82 -7.93 -11.23
N PRO A 70 13.42 -9.20 -11.49
CA PRO A 70 12.24 -9.78 -10.85
C PRO A 70 12.26 -9.71 -9.31
N SER A 71 13.44 -9.87 -8.70
CA SER A 71 13.62 -9.78 -7.25
C SER A 71 13.45 -8.36 -6.71
N PHE A 72 13.81 -7.34 -7.50
CA PHE A 72 13.57 -5.94 -7.14
C PHE A 72 12.10 -5.59 -7.30
N VAL A 73 11.50 -5.93 -8.45
CA VAL A 73 10.09 -5.66 -8.75
C VAL A 73 9.18 -6.32 -7.71
N GLY A 74 9.43 -7.58 -7.37
CA GLY A 74 8.60 -8.34 -6.41
C GLY A 74 8.63 -7.84 -4.97
N ARG A 75 9.59 -6.98 -4.60
CA ARG A 75 9.69 -6.36 -3.25
C ARG A 75 9.52 -4.84 -3.28
N PHE A 76 9.23 -4.27 -4.44
CA PHE A 76 9.20 -2.83 -4.61
C PHE A 76 8.07 -2.21 -3.79
N THR A 77 8.41 -1.18 -3.04
CA THR A 77 7.47 -0.30 -2.34
C THR A 77 7.90 1.14 -2.56
N THR A 78 6.97 2.07 -2.36
CA THR A 78 7.25 3.51 -2.46
C THR A 78 6.39 4.28 -1.48
N ALA A 79 6.97 5.31 -0.87
CA ALA A 79 6.27 6.26 0.00
C ALA A 79 5.32 7.18 -0.77
N GLN A 80 5.34 7.13 -2.11
CA GLN A 80 4.44 7.88 -2.99
C GLN A 80 3.02 7.30 -3.03
N GLN A 81 2.82 6.07 -2.55
CA GLN A 81 1.47 5.53 -2.35
C GLN A 81 0.81 6.27 -1.19
N GLU A 82 -0.49 6.54 -1.30
CA GLU A 82 -1.24 7.09 -0.17
C GLU A 82 -1.21 6.10 0.99
N HIS A 83 -0.78 6.55 2.17
CA HIS A 83 -0.67 5.70 3.35
C HIS A 83 -0.94 6.48 4.64
N PHE A 84 -1.40 5.76 5.65
CA PHE A 84 -1.74 6.29 6.98
C PHE A 84 -1.19 5.36 8.05
N HIS A 85 -0.60 5.95 9.09
CA HIS A 85 -0.18 5.24 10.29
C HIS A 85 -1.29 5.29 11.34
N TYR A 86 -1.41 4.22 12.11
CA TYR A 86 -2.37 4.11 13.19
C TYR A 86 -1.71 3.55 14.44
N THR A 87 -2.09 4.09 15.59
CA THR A 87 -1.71 3.62 16.91
C THR A 87 -2.96 3.35 17.76
N ALA A 88 -3.11 2.12 18.25
CA ALA A 88 -4.27 1.69 19.05
C ALA A 88 -5.62 2.05 18.39
N GLY A 89 -5.72 1.88 17.08
CA GLY A 89 -6.92 2.17 16.28
C GLY A 89 -7.08 3.63 15.85
N ASN A 90 -6.25 4.56 16.32
CA ASN A 90 -6.35 5.98 15.99
C ASN A 90 -5.31 6.39 14.95
N PRO A 91 -5.65 7.27 13.99
CA PRO A 91 -4.66 7.81 13.06
C PRO A 91 -3.64 8.67 13.80
N ASP A 92 -2.37 8.57 13.39
CA ASP A 92 -1.28 9.42 13.86
C ASP A 92 -1.34 10.85 13.31
#